data_AF-A0A848NVB6-F1
#
_entry.id   AF-A0A848NVB6-F1
#
_cell.length_a   1.000
_cell.length_b   1.000
_cell.length_c   1.000
_cell.angle_alpha   90.00
_cell.angle_beta   90.00
_cell.angle_gamma   90.00
#
_symmetry.space_group_name_H-M   'P 1'
#
loop_
_entity.id
_entity.type
_entity.pdbx_description
1 polymer ?
#
loop_
_entity_poly.entity_id
_entity_poly.type
_entity_poly.pdbx_seq_one_letter_code
_entity_poly.pdbx_strand_id
1 'polypeptide(L)'
;MEKSKNLSVQAVGIPWYKESDFLRLRALFVDGDKLHPTFLQWKDAAEQLHKRLMRQGVVVVKAYIDPETFPAWCAANGHNVDANGRNAFANVEAARVLRASGQMPG
;
A
#
# COMPACT_ATOMS: atom_id res chain seq x y z
N MET A 1 8.90 31.04 -19.69
CA MET A 1 9.82 30.14 -18.95
C MET A 1 9.00 28.93 -18.49
N GLU A 2 8.93 27.93 -19.36
CA GLU A 2 8.19 26.70 -19.10
C GLU A 2 9.00 25.86 -18.12
N LYS A 3 8.58 25.78 -16.86
CA LYS A 3 9.19 24.83 -15.92
C LYS A 3 8.71 23.45 -16.34
N SER A 4 9.52 22.74 -17.11
CA SER A 4 9.37 21.30 -17.35
C SER A 4 9.24 20.62 -15.99
N LYS A 5 8.02 20.29 -15.59
CA LYS A 5 7.78 19.39 -14.47
C LYS A 5 8.38 18.07 -14.90
N ASN A 6 9.52 17.71 -14.30
CA ASN A 6 10.06 16.38 -14.36
C ASN A 6 8.97 15.44 -13.79
N LEU A 7 8.12 14.90 -14.66
CA LEU A 7 7.08 13.93 -14.32
C LEU A 7 7.76 12.58 -14.09
N SER A 8 8.65 12.50 -13.10
CA SER A 8 9.01 11.22 -12.52
C SER A 8 7.70 10.66 -11.98
N VAL A 9 7.14 9.65 -12.66
CA VAL A 9 5.91 9.00 -12.24
C VAL A 9 6.13 8.45 -10.84
N GLN A 10 5.65 9.18 -9.82
CA GLN A 10 5.67 8.70 -8.44
C GLN A 10 4.49 7.76 -8.31
N ALA A 11 4.76 6.46 -8.27
CA ALA A 11 3.76 5.51 -7.80
C ALA A 11 3.84 5.38 -6.29
N VAL A 12 2.68 5.38 -5.65
CA VAL A 12 2.54 5.16 -4.22
C VAL A 12 1.75 3.88 -4.01
N GLY A 13 2.27 3.01 -3.14
CA GLY A 13 1.54 1.83 -2.70
C GLY A 13 0.62 2.17 -1.55
N ILE A 14 -0.64 1.73 -1.64
CA ILE A 14 -1.54 1.69 -0.49
C ILE A 14 -1.72 0.23 -0.07
N PRO A 15 -1.48 -0.10 1.22
CA PRO A 15 -1.85 -1.41 1.76
C PRO A 15 -3.34 -1.66 1.59
N TRP A 16 -3.70 -2.75 0.92
CA TRP A 16 -5.07 -3.12 0.62
C TRP A 16 -5.40 -4.50 1.19
N TYR A 17 -6.61 -4.67 1.70
CA TYR A 17 -7.08 -5.90 2.32
C TYR A 17 -8.31 -6.43 1.61
N LYS A 18 -8.46 -7.76 1.62
CA LYS A 18 -9.71 -8.41 1.26
C LYS A 18 -10.62 -8.46 2.49
N GLU A 19 -11.93 -8.47 2.25
CA GLU A 19 -12.92 -8.57 3.33
C GLU A 19 -12.75 -9.86 4.15
N SER A 20 -12.52 -10.98 3.47
CA SER A 20 -12.28 -12.30 4.08
C SER A 20 -11.08 -12.30 5.03
N ASP A 21 -10.06 -11.49 4.72
CA ASP A 21 -8.77 -11.53 5.40
C ASP A 21 -8.66 -10.43 6.45
N PHE A 22 -9.55 -9.44 6.42
CA PHE A 22 -9.44 -8.21 7.22
C PHE A 22 -9.33 -8.49 8.72
N LEU A 23 -10.19 -9.34 9.28
CA LEU A 23 -10.17 -9.66 10.71
C LEU A 23 -8.90 -10.44 11.10
N ARG A 24 -8.45 -11.36 10.24
CA ARG A 24 -7.22 -12.14 10.45
C ARG A 24 -5.99 -11.22 10.41
N LEU A 25 -5.92 -10.34 9.42
CA LEU A 25 -4.87 -9.33 9.28
C LEU A 25 -4.87 -8.37 10.48
N ARG A 26 -6.04 -7.90 10.91
CA ARG A 26 -6.17 -7.03 12.08
C ARG A 26 -5.67 -7.72 13.35
N ALA A 27 -5.94 -9.01 13.55
CA ALA A 27 -5.41 -9.75 14.69
C ALA A 27 -3.91 -10.05 14.59
N LEU A 28 -3.39 -10.18 13.37
CA LEU A 28 -1.99 -10.46 13.07
C LEU A 28 -1.09 -9.23 13.27
N PHE A 29 -1.61 -8.04 12.97
CA PHE A 29 -0.84 -6.80 13.08
C PHE A 29 -0.60 -6.42 14.53
N VAL A 30 0.64 -6.04 14.84
CA VAL A 30 1.04 -5.56 16.19
C VAL A 30 0.24 -4.32 16.59
N ASP A 31 -0.09 -3.47 15.61
CA ASP A 31 -0.90 -2.27 15.76
C ASP A 31 -2.32 -2.46 15.20
N GLY A 32 -2.82 -3.70 15.25
CA GLY A 32 -4.16 -4.09 14.79
C GLY A 32 -5.31 -3.33 15.46
N ASP A 33 -5.08 -2.88 16.69
CA ASP A 33 -5.98 -2.03 17.47
C ASP A 33 -6.15 -0.63 16.86
N LYS A 34 -5.16 -0.14 16.11
CA LYS A 34 -5.21 1.17 15.42
C LYS A 34 -5.95 1.12 14.09
N LEU A 35 -6.24 -0.08 13.56
CA LEU A 35 -7.11 -0.20 12.39
C LEU A 35 -8.57 0.01 12.76
N HIS A 36 -9.38 0.35 11.75
CA HIS A 36 -10.82 0.48 11.94
C HIS A 36 -11.42 -0.84 12.44
N PRO A 37 -12.43 -0.76 13.32
CA PRO A 37 -13.12 -1.95 13.85
C PRO A 37 -13.70 -2.88 12.79
N THR A 38 -14.15 -2.33 11.66
CA THR A 38 -14.79 -3.09 10.58
C THR A 38 -14.11 -2.89 9.24
N PHE A 39 -14.23 -3.90 8.37
CA PHE A 39 -13.74 -3.84 7.00
C PHE A 39 -14.35 -2.66 6.23
N LEU A 40 -15.66 -2.41 6.40
CA LEU A 40 -16.35 -1.34 5.69
C LEU A 40 -15.80 0.05 6.05
N GLN A 41 -15.56 0.31 7.34
CA GLN A 41 -14.97 1.58 7.79
C GLN A 41 -13.54 1.74 7.25
N TRP A 42 -12.74 0.68 7.30
CA TRP A 42 -11.41 0.70 6.71
C TRP A 42 -11.46 0.94 5.19
N LYS A 43 -12.35 0.24 4.47
CA LYS A 43 -12.49 0.32 3.03
C LYS A 43 -12.89 1.72 2.58
N ASP A 44 -13.84 2.35 3.27
CA ASP A 44 -14.25 3.72 2.98
C ASP A 44 -13.06 4.70 3.13
N ALA A 45 -12.33 4.63 4.24
CA ALA A 45 -11.14 5.45 4.45
C ALA A 45 -10.04 5.20 3.40
N ALA A 46 -9.79 3.93 3.05
CA ALA A 46 -8.80 3.55 2.04
C ALA A 46 -9.20 4.02 0.63
N GLU A 47 -10.49 3.95 0.28
CA GLU A 47 -11.02 4.46 -0.98
C GLU A 47 -10.97 5.98 -1.06
N GLN A 48 -11.24 6.69 0.03
CA GLN A 48 -11.08 8.14 0.11
C GLN A 48 -9.63 8.56 -0.11
N LEU A 49 -8.67 7.88 0.53
CA LEU A 49 -7.24 8.13 0.33
C LEU A 49 -6.81 7.85 -1.12
N HIS A 50 -7.23 6.70 -1.66
CA HIS A 50 -6.97 6.32 -3.05
C HIS A 50 -7.49 7.39 -4.03
N LYS A 51 -8.75 7.81 -3.87
CA LYS A 51 -9.35 8.87 -4.70
C LYS A 51 -8.60 10.20 -4.55
N ARG A 52 -8.17 10.56 -3.35
CA ARG A 52 -7.40 11.78 -3.09
C ARG A 52 -6.07 11.78 -3.84
N LEU A 53 -5.29 10.70 -3.74
CA LEU A 53 -3.99 10.58 -4.42
C LEU A 53 -4.14 10.56 -5.94
N MET A 54 -5.13 9.83 -6.46
CA MET A 54 -5.43 9.81 -7.90
C MET A 54 -5.77 11.22 -8.43
N ARG A 55 -6.53 12.03 -7.67
CA ARG A 55 -6.81 13.43 -8.04
C ARG A 55 -5.58 14.33 -8.04
N GLN A 56 -4.51 13.95 -7.33
CA GLN A 56 -3.25 14.68 -7.32
C GLN A 56 -2.31 14.28 -8.47
N GLY A 57 -2.75 13.39 -9.36
CA GLY A 57 -1.95 12.88 -10.47
C GLY A 57 -0.91 11.82 -10.06
N VAL A 58 -1.05 11.25 -8.86
CA VAL A 58 -0.20 10.17 -8.36
C VAL A 58 -0.72 8.83 -8.89
N VAL A 59 0.18 7.98 -9.37
CA VAL A 59 -0.18 6.60 -9.72
C VAL A 59 -0.33 5.80 -8.44
N VAL A 60 -1.52 5.28 -8.15
CA VAL A 60 -1.77 4.55 -6.91
C VAL A 60 -1.85 3.07 -7.19
N VAL A 61 -1.03 2.28 -6.50
CA VAL A 61 -1.04 0.82 -6.57
C VAL A 61 -1.68 0.27 -5.31
N LYS A 62 -2.72 -0.55 -5.47
CA LYS A 62 -3.33 -1.30 -4.38
C LYS A 62 -2.50 -2.55 -4.12
N ALA A 63 -1.71 -2.53 -3.06
CA ALA A 63 -0.88 -3.66 -2.67
C ALA A 63 -1.67 -4.57 -1.73
N TYR A 64 -2.18 -5.68 -2.27
CA TYR A 64 -2.94 -6.63 -1.47
C TYR A 64 -2.03 -7.37 -0.50
N ILE A 65 -2.32 -7.23 0.80
CA ILE A 65 -1.61 -7.92 1.86
C ILE A 65 -2.28 -9.27 2.13
N ASP A 66 -1.50 -10.33 2.00
CA ASP A 66 -1.91 -11.70 2.29
C ASP A 66 -1.44 -12.09 3.71
N PRO A 67 -2.34 -12.55 4.59
CA PRO A 67 -2.00 -12.85 5.98
C PRO A 67 -0.99 -14.00 6.17
N GLU A 68 -0.82 -14.86 5.15
CA GLU A 68 0.06 -16.03 5.22
C GLU A 68 1.47 -15.70 4.76
N THR A 69 1.59 -14.87 3.72
CA THR A 69 2.90 -14.52 3.14
C THR A 69 3.50 -13.25 3.74
N PHE A 70 2.68 -12.31 4.22
CA PHE A 70 3.15 -11.02 4.71
C PHE A 70 4.10 -11.12 5.92
N PRO A 71 3.85 -11.96 6.95
CA PRO A 71 4.79 -12.10 8.07
C PRO A 71 6.17 -12.58 7.64
N ALA A 72 6.22 -13.55 6.72
CA ALA A 72 7.47 -14.05 6.18
C ALA A 72 8.23 -12.98 5.39
N TRP A 73 7.50 -12.16 4.60
CA TRP A 73 8.08 -11.02 3.90
C TRP A 73 8.64 -9.99 4.89
N CYS A 74 7.89 -9.65 5.94
CA CYS A 74 8.34 -8.72 6.97
C CYS A 74 9.65 -9.19 7.62
N ALA A 75 9.71 -10.46 8.04
CA ALA A 75 10.91 -11.05 8.64
C ALA A 75 12.11 -11.02 7.68
N ALA A 76 11.90 -11.36 6.41
CA ALA A 76 12.96 -11.37 5.40
C ALA A 76 13.49 -9.96 5.04
N ASN A 77 12.69 -8.92 5.25
CA ASN A 77 13.03 -7.53 4.90
C ASN A 77 13.33 -6.66 6.13
N GLY A 78 13.43 -7.25 7.33
CA GLY A 78 13.75 -6.52 8.56
C GLY A 78 12.64 -5.58 9.04
N HIS A 79 11.38 -5.88 8.69
CA HIS A 79 10.21 -5.13 9.11
C HIS A 79 9.40 -5.89 10.16
N ASN A 80 8.73 -5.14 11.03
CA ASN A 80 7.68 -5.68 11.89
C ASN A 80 6.37 -5.83 11.11
N VAL A 81 5.48 -6.66 11.65
CA VAL A 81 4.12 -6.86 11.13
C VAL A 81 3.22 -5.71 11.64
N ASP A 82 3.59 -4.48 11.29
CA ASP A 82 2.97 -3.23 11.75
C ASP A 82 2.72 -2.24 10.59
N ALA A 83 2.25 -1.02 10.88
CA ALA A 83 2.04 0.03 9.86
C ALA A 83 3.28 0.30 9.00
N ASN A 84 4.48 0.30 9.57
CA ASN A 84 5.70 0.57 8.81
C ASN A 84 5.98 -0.57 7.84
N GLY A 85 5.85 -1.83 8.29
CA GLY A 85 5.99 -3.00 7.42
C GLY A 85 4.97 -3.01 6.29
N ARG A 86 3.71 -2.66 6.58
CA ARG A 86 2.65 -2.59 5.57
C ARG A 86 2.94 -1.53 4.50
N ASN A 87 3.37 -0.34 4.92
CA ASN A 87 3.73 0.74 4.01
C ASN A 87 4.95 0.38 3.16
N ALA A 88 5.96 -0.26 3.75
CA ALA A 88 7.14 -0.72 3.01
C ALA A 88 6.77 -1.76 1.95
N PHE A 89 5.98 -2.77 2.32
CA PHE A 89 5.47 -3.77 1.38
C PHE A 89 4.70 -3.11 0.23
N ALA A 90 3.79 -2.19 0.55
CA ALA A 90 3.00 -1.51 -0.47
C ALA A 90 3.87 -0.72 -1.46
N ASN A 91 4.89 -0.02 -0.97
CA ASN A 91 5.82 0.72 -1.83
C ASN A 91 6.67 -0.20 -2.71
N VAL A 92 7.08 -1.36 -2.21
CA VAL A 92 7.78 -2.38 -3.01
C VAL A 92 6.87 -2.89 -4.13
N GLU A 93 5.61 -3.20 -3.85
CA GLU A 93 4.63 -3.61 -4.86
C GLU A 93 4.37 -2.51 -5.89
N ALA A 94 4.26 -1.25 -5.45
CA ALA A 94 4.12 -0.12 -6.36
C ALA A 94 5.33 0.03 -7.31
N ALA A 95 6.55 -0.11 -6.78
CA ALA A 95 7.77 -0.09 -7.58
C ALA A 95 7.84 -1.27 -8.56
N ARG A 96 7.40 -2.47 -8.16
CA ARG A 96 7.30 -3.64 -9.05
C ARG A 96 6.36 -3.38 -10.22
N VAL A 97 5.18 -2.84 -9.95
CA VAL A 97 4.18 -2.52 -10.98
C VAL A 97 4.72 -1.48 -11.96
N LEU A 98 5.34 -0.41 -11.48
CA LEU A 98 5.96 0.60 -12.37
C LEU A 98 7.06 0.02 -13.28
N ARG A 99 7.90 -0.84 -12.72
CA ARG A 99 8.97 -1.52 -13.48
C ARG A 99 8.38 -2.45 -14.54
N ALA A 100 7.33 -3.19 -14.18
CA ALA A 100 6.65 -4.09 -15.11
C ALA A 100 5.90 -3.32 -16.22
N SER A 101 5.41 -2.11 -15.94
CA SER A 101 4.73 -1.26 -16.93
C SER A 101 5.66 -0.50 -17.87
N GLY A 102 6.99 -0.75 -17.84
CA GLY A 102 7.95 -0.16 -18.77
C GLY A 102 8.22 1.34 -18.59
N GLN A 103 7.74 1.94 -17.48
CA GLN A 103 7.89 3.36 -17.21
C GLN A 103 9.12 3.57 -16.30
N MET A 104 10.31 3.60 -16.88
CA MET A 104 11.52 3.99 -16.16
C MET A 104 11.56 5.52 -15.95
N PRO A 105 11.77 6.03 -14.74
CA PRO A 105 12.48 7.29 -14.56
C PRO A 105 13.98 7.00 -14.74
N GLY A 106 14.58 7.59 -15.76
CA GLY A 106 16.03 7.60 -15.97
C GLY A 106 16.77 8.40 -14.90
#